data_AF-A0A645HWT7-F1
#
_entry.id   AF-A0A645HWT7-F1
#
_cell.length_a   1.000
_cell.length_b   1.000
_cell.length_c   1.000
_cell.angle_alpha   90.00
_cell.angle_beta   90.00
_cell.angle_gamma   90.00
#
_symmetry.space_group_name_H-M   'P 1'
#
loop_
_entity.id
_entity.type
_entity.pdbx_description
1 polymer ?
#
loop_
_entity_poly.entity_id
_entity_poly.type
_entity_poly.pdbx_seq_one_letter_code
_entity_poly.pdbx_strand_id
1 'polypeptide(L)'
;MPVISNSPKSATSQFALNNRCLFNAGDPYDLAAKIDYFIEHPKEKRLLEKEYAAYGKQYNIEDCVYKMEEMFKEAIDEYDTIRG
;
A
#
# COMPACT_ATOMS: atom_id res chain seq x y z
N MET A 1 -1.37 6.54 -11.31
CA MET A 1 -2.17 5.81 -10.30
C MET A 1 -2.02 4.30 -10.53
N PRO A 2 -1.85 3.45 -9.49
CA PRO A 2 -1.79 1.99 -9.62
C PRO A 2 -3.17 1.32 -9.71
N VAL A 3 -3.32 0.33 -10.60
CA VAL A 3 -4.47 -0.58 -10.65
C VAL A 3 -4.03 -1.92 -10.04
N ILE A 4 -4.60 -2.27 -8.89
CA ILE A 4 -4.11 -3.34 -8.02
C ILE A 4 -5.13 -4.47 -7.99
N SER A 5 -4.65 -5.71 -8.05
CA SER A 5 -5.52 -6.88 -7.98
C SER A 5 -6.10 -7.03 -6.58
N ASN A 6 -7.42 -7.09 -6.50
CA ASN A 6 -8.16 -7.48 -5.30
C ASN A 6 -8.17 -9.00 -5.18
N SER A 7 -7.08 -9.56 -4.65
CA SER A 7 -6.89 -10.98 -4.46
C SER A 7 -6.65 -11.30 -2.99
N PRO A 8 -7.31 -12.32 -2.40
CA PRO A 8 -6.99 -12.78 -1.06
C PRO A 8 -5.58 -13.39 -0.98
N LYS A 9 -4.95 -13.68 -2.13
CA LYS A 9 -3.60 -14.25 -2.21
C LYS A 9 -2.50 -13.18 -2.15
N SER A 10 -2.84 -11.90 -2.12
CA SER A 10 -1.86 -10.81 -2.09
C SER A 10 -2.26 -9.74 -1.08
N ALA A 11 -1.33 -9.34 -0.23
CA ALA A 11 -1.52 -8.19 0.65
C ALA A 11 -1.52 -6.85 -0.13
N THR A 12 -1.14 -6.83 -1.41
CA THR A 12 -0.97 -5.58 -2.16
C THR A 12 -2.26 -4.76 -2.28
N SER A 13 -3.43 -5.39 -2.18
CA SER A 13 -4.73 -4.71 -2.16
C SER A 13 -4.87 -3.70 -1.03
N GLN A 14 -4.15 -3.87 0.09
CA GLN A 14 -4.13 -2.93 1.21
C GLN A 14 -3.52 -1.56 0.86
N PHE A 15 -2.78 -1.47 -0.25
CA PHE A 15 -2.21 -0.22 -0.75
C PHE A 15 -3.15 0.51 -1.73
N ALA A 16 -4.35 -0.02 -1.99
CA ALA A 16 -5.34 0.70 -2.78
C ALA A 16 -5.97 1.83 -1.95
N LEU A 17 -5.90 3.07 -2.44
CA LEU A 17 -6.52 4.21 -1.75
C LEU A 17 -8.06 4.18 -1.84
N ASN A 18 -8.60 3.55 -2.89
CA ASN A 18 -10.05 3.34 -3.04
C ASN A 18 -10.35 2.24 -4.07
N ASN A 19 -11.63 1.89 -4.21
CA ASN A 19 -12.12 0.82 -5.11
C ASN A 19 -11.89 1.07 -6.61
N ARG A 20 -11.55 2.30 -7.04
CA ARG A 20 -11.17 2.54 -8.44
C ARG A 20 -9.75 2.07 -8.73
N CYS A 21 -8.92 1.97 -7.70
CA CYS A 21 -7.57 1.40 -7.77
C CYS A 21 -7.57 -0.13 -7.64
N LEU A 22 -8.74 -0.77 -7.48
CA LEU A 22 -8.88 -2.21 -7.35
C LEU A 22 -9.60 -2.80 -8.56
N PHE A 23 -9.11 -3.94 -9.03
CA PHE A 23 -9.82 -4.80 -9.99
C PHE A 23 -9.95 -6.23 -9.46
N ASN A 24 -10.96 -6.97 -9.90
CA ASN A 24 -11.20 -8.34 -9.49
C ASN A 24 -10.08 -9.28 -9.95
N ALA A 25 -9.55 -10.08 -9.03
CA ALA A 25 -8.48 -11.02 -9.36
C ALA A 25 -8.91 -12.03 -10.44
N GLY A 26 -8.11 -12.12 -11.51
CA GLY A 26 -8.40 -13.00 -12.64
C GLY A 26 -9.42 -12.44 -13.65
N ASP A 27 -9.88 -11.19 -13.49
CA ASP A 27 -10.81 -10.54 -14.40
C ASP A 27 -10.07 -9.50 -15.28
N PRO A 28 -9.70 -9.85 -16.53
CA PRO A 28 -9.05 -8.93 -17.44
C PRO A 28 -9.99 -7.82 -17.94
N TYR A 29 -11.31 -8.02 -17.94
CA TYR A 29 -12.27 -7.02 -18.39
C TYR A 29 -12.45 -5.93 -17.34
N ASP A 30 -12.53 -6.30 -16.05
CA ASP A 30 -12.55 -5.32 -14.97
C ASP A 30 -11.23 -4.53 -14.93
N LEU A 31 -10.07 -5.20 -15.11
CA LEU A 31 -8.78 -4.52 -15.22
C LEU A 31 -8.77 -3.46 -16.35
N ALA A 32 -9.22 -3.84 -17.55
CA ALA A 32 -9.31 -2.93 -18.69
C ALA A 32 -10.23 -1.73 -18.37
N ALA A 33 -11.42 -1.99 -17.82
CA ALA A 33 -12.37 -0.94 -17.44
C ALA A 33 -11.79 0.06 -16.43
N LYS A 34 -11.00 -0.40 -15.44
CA LYS A 34 -10.31 0.51 -14.51
C LYS A 34 -9.27 1.37 -15.22
N ILE A 35 -8.50 0.79 -16.14
CA ILE A 35 -7.47 1.52 -16.91
C ILE A 35 -8.15 2.59 -17.78
N ASP A 36 -9.19 2.20 -18.53
CA ASP A 36 -9.94 3.07 -19.43
C ASP A 36 -10.54 4.25 -18.66
N TYR A 37 -11.13 4.01 -17.49
CA TYR A 37 -11.64 5.09 -16.63
C TYR A 37 -10.58 6.17 -16.35
N PHE A 38 -9.35 5.80 -16.00
CA PHE A 38 -8.31 6.80 -15.70
C PHE A 38 -7.74 7.50 -16.95
N ILE A 39 -7.84 6.88 -18.12
CA ILE A 39 -7.52 7.53 -19.40
C ILE A 39 -8.55 8.63 -19.69
N GLU A 40 -9.82 8.34 -19.47
CA GLU A 40 -10.93 9.27 -19.69
C GLU A 40 -11.03 10.38 -18.62
N HIS A 41 -10.48 10.15 -17.42
CA HIS A 41 -10.57 11.07 -16.27
C HIS A 41 -9.19 11.59 -15.83
N PRO A 42 -8.45 12.35 -16.67
CA PRO A 42 -7.07 12.76 -16.40
C PRO A 42 -6.91 13.69 -15.20
N LYS A 43 -7.94 14.48 -14.87
CA LYS A 43 -7.93 15.36 -13.69
C LYS A 43 -7.98 14.55 -12.39
N GLU A 44 -8.91 13.61 -12.29
CA GLU A 44 -9.01 12.69 -11.15
C GLU A 44 -7.75 11.86 -10.99
N LYS A 45 -7.24 11.31 -12.10
CA LYS A 45 -5.98 10.57 -12.12
C LYS A 45 -4.83 11.39 -11.50
N ARG A 46 -4.69 12.66 -11.89
CA ARG A 46 -3.63 13.54 -11.39
C ARG A 46 -3.76 13.89 -9.91
N LEU A 47 -4.99 14.05 -9.42
CA LEU A 47 -5.24 14.25 -7.98
C LEU A 47 -4.81 13.01 -7.19
N LEU A 48 -5.28 11.85 -7.65
CA LEU A 48 -4.99 10.57 -7.00
C LEU A 48 -3.49 10.22 -7.05
N GLU A 49 -2.77 10.61 -8.11
CA GLU A 49 -1.30 10.50 -8.17
C GLU A 49 -0.59 11.30 -7.07
N LYS A 50 -1.08 12.49 -6.74
CA LYS A 50 -0.52 13.29 -5.63
C LYS A 50 -0.81 12.64 -4.28
N GLU A 51 -2.02 12.12 -4.10
CA GLU A 51 -2.40 11.39 -2.90
C GLU A 51 -1.54 10.14 -2.71
N TYR A 52 -1.33 9.35 -3.76
CA TYR A 52 -0.43 8.21 -3.72
C TYR A 52 1.01 8.59 -3.41
N ALA A 53 1.52 9.68 -4.00
CA ALA A 53 2.85 10.17 -3.71
C ALA A 53 3.00 10.59 -2.24
N ALA A 54 1.97 11.18 -1.64
CA ALA A 54 1.96 11.51 -0.22
C ALA A 54 1.85 10.25 0.65
N TYR A 55 0.94 9.33 0.32
CA TYR A 55 0.76 8.05 1.01
C TYR A 55 2.06 7.23 1.03
N GLY A 56 2.78 7.18 -0.10
CA GLY A 56 4.05 6.46 -0.20
C GLY A 56 5.15 6.95 0.75
N LYS A 57 5.11 8.22 1.18
CA LYS A 57 6.13 8.79 2.09
C LYS A 57 6.14 8.14 3.46
N GLN A 58 5.02 7.56 3.91
CA GLN A 58 4.96 6.86 5.20
C GLN A 58 5.80 5.57 5.25
N TYR A 59 6.25 5.10 4.08
CA TYR A 59 7.15 3.96 3.93
C TYR A 59 8.58 4.41 3.62
N ASN A 60 8.97 5.61 4.06
CA ASN A 60 10.37 6.03 3.98
C ASN A 60 11.24 4.98 4.67
N ILE A 61 12.33 4.58 4.01
CA ILE A 61 13.26 3.56 4.49
C ILE A 61 13.84 3.95 5.85
N GLU A 62 14.15 5.24 6.04
CA GLU A 62 14.67 5.76 7.31
C GLU A 62 13.71 5.46 8.48
N ASP A 63 12.44 5.82 8.34
CA ASP A 63 11.41 5.55 9.35
C ASP A 63 11.20 4.04 9.57
N CYS A 64 11.29 3.23 8.51
CA CYS A 64 11.21 1.78 8.62
C CYS A 64 12.37 1.20 9.43
N VAL A 65 13.59 1.70 9.22
CA VAL A 65 14.78 1.27 9.96
C VAL A 65 14.66 1.65 11.43
N TYR A 66 14.22 2.88 11.74
CA TYR A 66 14.02 3.29 13.13
C TYR A 66 12.99 2.43 13.87
N LYS A 67 11.84 2.14 13.26
CA LYS A 67 10.82 1.25 13.85
C LYS A 67 11.33 -0.16 14.06
N MET A 68 12.16 -0.65 13.15
CA MET A 68 12.77 -1.98 13.28
C MET A 68 13.79 -2.01 14.44
N GLU A 69 14.62 -0.98 14.59
CA GLU A 69 15.52 -0.85 15.75
C GLU A 69 14.75 -0.78 17.08
N GLU A 70 13.63 -0.06 17.12
CA GLU A 70 12.74 0.02 18.29
C GLU A 70 12.17 -1.35 18.66
N MET A 71 11.61 -2.07 17.68
CA MET A 71 11.11 -3.44 17.87
C MET A 71 12.20 -4.38 18.42
N PHE A 72 13.45 -4.27 17.96
CA PHE A 72 14.54 -5.08 18.50
C PHE A 72 14.89 -4.74 19.94
N LYS A 73 14.88 -3.45 20.31
CA LYS A 73 15.12 -3.02 21.71
C LYS A 73 14.02 -3.53 22.63
N GLU A 74 12.76 -3.39 22.23
CA GLU A 74 11.60 -3.89 22.98
C GLU A 74 11.72 -5.41 23.23
N ALA A 75 12.10 -6.18 22.20
CA ALA A 75 12.26 -7.63 22.33
C ALA A 75 13.41 -8.02 23.28
N ILE A 76 14.49 -7.25 23.32
CA ILE A 76 15.61 -7.46 24.26
C ILE A 76 15.16 -7.15 25.69
N ASP A 77 14.51 -6.01 25.90
CA ASP A 77 14.02 -5.59 27.21
C ASP A 77 13.00 -6.59 27.78
N GLU A 78 12.08 -7.09 26.94
CA GLU A 78 11.12 -8.13 27.31
C GLU A 78 11.85 -9.44 27.69
N TYR A 79 12.85 -9.84 26.90
CA TYR A 79 13.65 -11.03 27.18
C TYR A 79 14.39 -10.94 28.51
N ASP A 80 15.04 -9.82 28.79
CA ASP A 80 15.79 -9.59 30.03
C ASP A 80 14.85 -9.52 31.24
N THR A 81 13.66 -8.94 31.08
CA THR A 81 12.61 -8.91 32.12
C THR A 81 12.09 -10.30 32.45
N ILE A 82 11.95 -11.18 31.45
CA ILE A 82 11.49 -12.57 31.68
C ILE A 82 12.56 -13.43 32.37
N ARG A 83 13.85 -13.09 32.23
CA ARG A 83 14.97 -13.91 32.72
C ARG A 83 15.53 -13.48 34.08
N GLY A 84 15.23 -12.28 34.56
CA GLY A 84 15.66 -11.74 35.86
C GLY A 84 14.66 -12.02 36.96
#